data_AF-A0A8X6HUU1-F1
#
_entry.id   AF-A0A8X6HUU1-F1
#
_cell.length_a   1.000
_cell.length_b   1.000
_cell.length_c   1.000
_cell.angle_alpha   90.00
_cell.angle_beta   90.00
_cell.angle_gamma   90.00
#
_symmetry.space_group_name_H-M   'P 1'
#
loop_
_entity.id
_entity.type
_entity.pdbx_description
1 polymer ?
#
loop_
_entity_poly.entity_id
_entity_poly.type
_entity_poly.pdbx_seq_one_letter_code
_entity_poly.pdbx_strand_id
1 'polypeptide(L)'
;MERTPTWLKEPKDNWPERPSSHKKTLHNCVPCKISRAKCDKQIDAPLPAEGLTTCKPFDITGVDFAGSVYVRGTNSPKKSHIVLFTLSTIRALYIELVSDLTTDRFLMAFRKFVGRRGLQHTIYADNVTTSQATEK
;
A
#
# COMPACT_ATOMS: atom_id res chain seq x y z
N MET A 1 -10.07 -43.04 14.14
CA MET A 1 -8.82 -43.83 14.15
C MET A 1 -8.12 -43.61 12.82
N GLU A 2 -7.30 -42.57 12.73
CA GLU A 2 -6.53 -42.28 11.53
C GLU A 2 -5.39 -43.31 11.42
N ARG A 3 -5.40 -44.09 10.34
CA ARG A 3 -4.31 -45.01 10.04
C ARG A 3 -3.12 -44.17 9.60
N THR A 4 -2.18 -43.93 10.51
CA THR A 4 -0.85 -43.43 10.13
C THR A 4 -0.27 -44.42 9.12
N PRO A 5 0.08 -43.99 7.92
CA PRO A 5 0.51 -44.91 6.89
C PRO A 5 1.90 -45.48 7.26
N THR A 6 2.06 -46.77 7.03
CA THR A 6 3.13 -47.62 7.61
C THR A 6 4.55 -47.22 7.23
N TRP A 7 4.72 -46.40 6.18
CA TRP A 7 6.01 -45.90 5.67
C TRP A 7 6.69 -44.86 6.57
N LEU A 8 6.02 -44.35 7.62
CA LEU A 8 6.62 -43.43 8.60
C LEU A 8 7.52 -44.13 9.65
N LYS A 9 7.57 -45.48 9.65
CA LYS A 9 8.34 -46.27 10.64
C LYS A 9 9.57 -46.98 10.06
N GLU A 10 9.88 -46.80 8.78
CA GLU A 10 11.01 -47.50 8.16
C GLU A 10 12.34 -46.73 8.31
N PRO A 11 13.47 -47.43 8.53
CA PRO A 11 14.79 -46.81 8.53
C PRO A 11 15.08 -46.18 7.16
N LYS A 12 15.64 -44.95 7.18
CA LYS A 12 15.88 -44.12 5.98
C LYS A 12 16.70 -44.81 4.89
N ASP A 13 17.40 -45.88 5.23
CA ASP A 13 18.35 -46.61 4.40
C ASP A 13 17.66 -47.52 3.36
N ASN A 14 16.33 -47.73 3.47
CA ASN A 14 15.53 -48.52 2.52
C ASN A 14 14.57 -47.65 1.67
N TRP A 15 14.79 -46.33 1.62
CA TRP A 15 13.93 -45.45 0.83
C TRP A 15 14.19 -45.66 -0.67
N PRO A 16 13.18 -45.89 -1.52
CA PRO A 16 13.39 -46.00 -2.97
C PRO A 16 14.01 -44.69 -3.48
N GLU A 17 15.17 -44.77 -4.14
CA GLU A 17 15.86 -43.61 -4.71
C GLU A 17 14.88 -42.74 -5.48
N ARG A 18 14.67 -41.50 -5.04
CA ARG A 18 13.60 -40.59 -5.52
C ARG A 18 13.35 -40.70 -7.04
N PRO A 19 12.25 -41.34 -7.49
CA PRO A 19 11.77 -41.17 -8.85
C PRO A 19 11.70 -39.69 -9.28
N SER A 20 12.17 -39.40 -10.49
CA SER A 20 12.12 -38.07 -11.12
C SER A 20 10.69 -37.51 -11.23
N SER A 21 9.66 -38.37 -11.19
CA SER A 21 8.24 -38.01 -11.21
C SER A 21 7.78 -37.18 -10.00
N HIS A 22 8.39 -37.31 -8.83
CA HIS A 22 7.98 -36.54 -7.64
C HIS A 22 8.24 -35.05 -7.79
N LYS A 23 9.29 -34.69 -8.54
CA LYS A 23 9.63 -33.28 -8.82
C LYS A 23 8.50 -32.63 -9.61
N LYS A 24 7.89 -33.34 -10.56
CA LYS A 24 6.75 -32.86 -11.35
C LYS A 24 5.51 -32.66 -10.47
N THR A 25 5.20 -33.62 -9.61
CA THR A 25 4.05 -33.52 -8.68
C THR A 25 4.22 -32.37 -7.68
N LEU A 26 5.41 -32.22 -7.08
CA LEU A 26 5.73 -31.12 -6.17
C LEU A 26 5.73 -29.76 -6.86
N HIS A 27 6.19 -29.72 -8.12
CA HIS A 27 6.16 -28.51 -8.93
C HIS A 27 4.74 -28.12 -9.38
N ASN A 28 3.78 -29.04 -9.41
CA ASN A 28 2.39 -28.72 -9.78
C ASN A 28 1.48 -28.51 -8.56
N CYS A 29 1.91 -28.92 -7.37
CA CYS A 29 1.18 -28.73 -6.13
C CYS A 29 1.30 -27.28 -5.62
N VAL A 30 0.18 -26.54 -5.61
CA VAL A 30 0.11 -25.14 -5.13
C VAL A 30 0.55 -25.00 -3.66
N PRO A 31 0.09 -25.82 -2.70
CA PRO A 31 0.61 -25.79 -1.33
C PRO A 31 2.13 -25.95 -1.24
N CYS A 32 2.71 -26.84 -2.04
CA CYS A 32 4.17 -27.04 -2.07
C CYS A 32 4.92 -25.88 -2.70
N LYS A 33 4.34 -25.20 -3.71
CA LYS A 33 4.91 -23.97 -4.28
C LYS A 33 4.96 -22.86 -3.26
N ILE A 34 3.86 -22.62 -2.54
CA ILE A 34 3.76 -21.57 -1.52
C ILE A 34 4.76 -21.84 -0.39
N SER A 35 4.79 -23.07 0.13
CA SER A 35 5.72 -23.46 1.21
C SER A 35 7.20 -23.39 0.80
N ARG A 36 7.51 -23.55 -0.49
CA ARG A 36 8.88 -23.48 -1.04
C ARG A 36 9.22 -22.13 -1.66
N ALA A 37 8.30 -21.17 -1.64
CA ALA A 37 8.54 -19.85 -2.18
C ALA A 37 9.71 -19.22 -1.43
N LYS A 38 10.78 -18.90 -2.16
CA LYS A 38 11.90 -18.13 -1.62
C LYS A 38 11.53 -16.65 -1.72
N CYS A 39 11.99 -15.86 -0.76
CA CYS A 39 11.94 -14.41 -0.89
C CYS A 39 12.76 -14.05 -2.14
N ASP A 40 12.10 -13.46 -3.14
CA ASP A 40 12.81 -13.02 -4.33
C ASP A 40 13.65 -11.79 -3.99
N LYS A 41 14.74 -11.58 -4.73
CA LYS A 41 15.53 -10.36 -4.52
C LYS A 41 14.76 -9.21 -5.15
N GLN A 42 14.26 -8.30 -4.31
CA GLN A 42 13.71 -7.05 -4.79
C GLN A 42 14.81 -6.32 -5.58
N ILE A 43 14.56 -6.06 -6.86
CA ILE A 43 15.41 -5.18 -7.64
C ILE A 43 15.03 -3.77 -7.18
N ASP A 44 15.89 -3.17 -6.37
CA ASP A 44 15.67 -1.80 -5.91
C ASP A 44 15.85 -0.85 -7.10
N ALA A 45 14.78 -0.13 -7.43
CA ALA A 45 14.88 0.99 -8.35
C ALA A 45 15.76 2.08 -7.71
N PRO A 46 16.55 2.82 -8.50
CA PRO A 46 17.29 3.96 -7.98
C PRO A 46 16.31 4.94 -7.30
N LEU A 47 16.60 5.29 -6.05
CA LEU A 47 15.79 6.25 -5.30
C LEU A 47 15.72 7.58 -6.07
N PRO A 48 14.54 8.23 -6.15
CA PRO A 48 14.44 9.55 -6.77
C PRO A 48 15.37 10.54 -6.05
N ALA A 49 16.16 11.29 -6.81
CA ALA A 49 17.09 12.29 -6.27
C ALA A 49 16.38 13.36 -5.39
N GLU A 50 15.08 13.54 -5.62
CA GLU A 50 14.21 14.49 -4.90
C GLU A 50 14.05 14.14 -3.41
N GLY A 51 14.30 12.89 -3.01
CA GLY A 51 14.31 12.49 -1.59
C GLY A 51 15.62 12.79 -0.85
N LEU A 52 16.68 13.17 -1.57
CA LEU A 52 18.05 13.33 -1.06
C LEU A 52 18.55 14.78 -1.12
N THR A 53 17.77 15.69 -1.70
CA THR A 53 18.17 17.08 -1.92
C THR A 53 17.63 17.97 -0.80
N THR A 54 18.47 18.84 -0.24
CA THR A 54 18.03 19.87 0.71
C THR A 54 17.15 20.89 -0.01
N CYS A 55 15.83 20.71 0.06
CA CYS A 55 14.87 21.67 -0.50
C CYS A 55 14.47 22.72 0.52
N LYS A 56 13.85 23.82 0.04
CA LYS A 56 13.32 24.85 0.94
C LYS A 56 12.20 24.24 1.82
N PRO A 57 11.99 24.70 3.06
CA PRO A 57 10.79 24.34 3.80
C PRO A 57 9.54 24.69 2.97
N PHE A 58 8.60 23.74 2.88
CA PHE A 58 7.35 23.85 2.09
C PHE A 58 7.50 23.84 0.57
N ASP A 59 8.60 23.28 0.05
CA ASP A 59 8.84 23.22 -1.39
C ASP A 59 8.13 22.00 -2.03
N ILE A 60 8.18 20.86 -1.35
CA ILE A 60 7.67 19.58 -1.85
C ILE A 60 6.58 19.04 -0.91
N THR A 61 5.39 18.83 -1.46
CA THR A 61 4.25 18.19 -0.76
C THR A 61 3.79 16.94 -1.50
N GLY A 62 3.56 15.86 -0.77
CA GLY A 62 2.76 14.72 -1.21
C GLY A 62 1.29 14.91 -0.82
N VAL A 63 0.37 14.48 -1.68
CA VAL A 63 -1.08 14.46 -1.43
C VAL A 63 -1.54 13.02 -1.53
N ASP A 64 -2.20 12.55 -0.50
CA ASP A 64 -2.78 11.21 -0.43
C ASP A 64 -4.19 11.29 0.20
N PHE A 65 -5.03 10.30 -0.10
CA PHE A 65 -6.32 10.11 0.54
C PHE A 65 -6.28 8.87 1.41
N ALA A 66 -6.43 9.07 2.72
CA ALA A 66 -6.72 7.97 3.62
C ALA A 66 -8.10 7.37 3.28
N GLY A 67 -8.27 6.09 3.59
CA GLY A 67 -9.52 5.37 3.42
C GLY A 67 -10.72 6.08 4.07
N SER A 68 -11.93 5.71 3.63
CA SER A 68 -13.14 6.36 4.14
C SER A 68 -13.37 6.07 5.63
N VAL A 69 -13.71 7.11 6.37
CA VAL A 69 -14.10 7.06 7.78
C VAL A 69 -15.57 7.44 7.95
N TYR A 70 -16.23 6.89 8.96
CA TYR A 70 -17.60 7.29 9.32
C TYR A 70 -17.57 8.29 10.47
N VAL A 71 -18.06 9.49 10.18
CA VAL A 71 -18.10 10.59 11.15
C VAL A 71 -19.50 10.65 11.74
N ARG A 72 -19.59 10.77 13.07
CA ARG A 72 -20.87 10.86 13.77
C ARG A 72 -21.61 12.13 13.35
N GLY A 73 -22.71 11.96 12.61
CA GLY A 73 -23.63 13.05 12.26
C GLY A 73 -24.77 13.18 13.27
N THR A 74 -25.57 14.22 13.12
CA THR A 74 -26.76 14.49 13.94
C THR A 74 -27.86 13.44 13.78
N ASN A 75 -28.07 12.94 12.55
CA ASN A 75 -29.13 11.95 12.26
C ASN A 75 -28.57 10.57 11.90
N SER A 76 -27.44 10.51 11.21
CA SER A 76 -26.79 9.27 10.79
C SER A 76 -25.28 9.47 10.63
N PRO A 77 -24.47 8.41 10.79
CA PRO A 77 -23.05 8.46 10.48
C PRO A 77 -22.84 8.80 9.00
N LYS A 78 -22.03 9.80 8.72
CA LYS A 78 -21.70 10.24 7.36
C LYS A 78 -20.37 9.65 6.94
N LYS A 79 -20.33 9.06 5.74
CA LYS A 79 -19.07 8.65 5.12
C LYS A 79 -18.28 9.92 4.77
N SER A 80 -17.01 9.93 5.12
CA SER A 80 -16.09 11.04 4.87
C SER A 80 -14.72 10.46 4.55
N HIS A 81 -13.86 11.28 3.97
CA HIS A 81 -12.52 10.93 3.53
C HIS A 81 -11.52 11.83 4.23
N ILE A 82 -10.30 11.33 4.40
CA ILE A 82 -9.23 12.09 5.02
C ILE A 82 -8.22 12.42 3.93
N VAL A 83 -7.93 13.69 3.75
CA VAL A 83 -6.85 14.15 2.87
C VAL A 83 -5.60 14.36 3.72
N LEU A 84 -4.51 13.78 3.25
CA LEU A 84 -3.19 13.84 3.84
C LEU A 84 -2.29 14.70 2.95
N PHE A 85 -1.76 15.77 3.51
CA PHE A 85 -0.74 16.60 2.89
C PHE A 85 0.58 16.37 3.62
N THR A 86 1.51 15.69 2.97
CA THR A 86 2.80 15.26 3.53
C THR A 86 3.90 16.18 3.05
N LEU A 87 4.49 16.95 3.95
CA LEU A 87 5.61 17.84 3.64
C LEU A 87 6.93 17.06 3.70
N SER A 88 7.55 16.85 2.54
CA SER A 88 8.77 16.04 2.42
C SER A 88 9.94 16.66 3.19
N THR A 89 10.12 17.99 3.08
CA THR A 89 11.27 18.70 3.66
C THR A 89 11.30 18.65 5.18
N ILE A 90 10.16 18.84 5.84
CA ILE A 90 10.07 18.96 7.31
C ILE A 90 9.42 17.74 7.97
N ARG A 91 9.09 16.71 7.19
CA ARG A 91 8.36 15.51 7.63
C ARG A 91 7.10 15.83 8.45
N ALA A 92 6.37 16.87 8.05
CA ALA A 92 5.13 17.26 8.70
C ALA A 92 3.92 16.75 7.93
N LEU A 93 2.87 16.40 8.64
CA LEU A 93 1.60 15.92 8.08
C LEU A 93 0.50 16.91 8.40
N TYR A 94 -0.20 17.40 7.38
CA TYR A 94 -1.44 18.16 7.54
C TYR A 94 -2.62 17.28 7.13
N ILE A 95 -3.56 17.12 8.04
CA ILE A 95 -4.70 16.21 7.90
C ILE A 95 -5.96 17.05 7.84
N GLU A 96 -6.77 16.88 6.79
CA GLU A 96 -8.07 17.53 6.65
C GLU A 96 -9.16 16.48 6.39
N LEU A 97 -10.28 16.61 7.09
CA LEU A 97 -11.45 15.78 6.87
C LEU A 97 -12.34 16.40 5.77
N VAL A 98 -12.75 15.58 4.81
CA VAL A 98 -13.48 15.99 3.62
C VAL A 98 -14.74 15.12 3.47
N SER A 99 -15.87 15.71 3.09
CA SER A 99 -17.14 14.99 3.01
C SER A 99 -17.17 13.92 1.91
N ASP A 100 -16.48 14.17 0.80
CA ASP A 100 -16.48 13.36 -0.40
C ASP A 100 -15.12 13.51 -1.13
N LEU A 101 -14.91 12.71 -2.17
CA LEU A 101 -13.69 12.72 -2.99
C LEU A 101 -13.78 13.69 -4.18
N THR A 102 -14.74 14.62 -4.17
CA THR A 102 -14.90 15.55 -5.30
C THR A 102 -13.81 16.61 -5.31
N THR A 103 -13.54 17.14 -6.50
CA THR A 103 -12.51 18.17 -6.71
C THR A 103 -12.81 19.45 -5.94
N ASP A 104 -14.08 19.85 -5.79
CA ASP A 104 -14.46 21.05 -5.03
C ASP A 104 -14.03 20.94 -3.56
N ARG A 105 -14.36 19.80 -2.93
CA ARG A 105 -14.01 19.60 -1.53
C ARG A 105 -12.50 19.46 -1.32
N PHE A 106 -11.81 18.83 -2.26
CA PHE A 106 -10.34 18.81 -2.27
C PHE A 106 -9.76 20.23 -2.39
N LEU A 107 -10.24 21.05 -3.33
CA LEU A 107 -9.77 22.42 -3.52
C LEU A 107 -10.01 23.27 -2.27
N MET A 108 -11.15 23.10 -1.58
CA MET A 108 -11.40 23.76 -0.30
C MET A 108 -10.37 23.35 0.76
N ALA A 109 -10.08 22.06 0.89
CA ALA A 109 -9.05 21.54 1.80
C ALA A 109 -7.66 22.08 1.45
N PHE A 110 -7.30 22.07 0.17
CA PHE A 110 -6.03 22.57 -0.32
C PHE A 110 -5.86 24.06 -0.09
N ARG A 111 -6.91 24.87 -0.29
CA ARG A 111 -6.89 26.31 0.03
C ARG A 111 -6.62 26.58 1.50
N LYS A 112 -7.22 25.79 2.41
CA LYS A 112 -6.93 25.89 3.86
C LYS A 112 -5.48 25.52 4.17
N PHE A 113 -4.97 24.47 3.53
CA PHE A 113 -3.58 24.05 3.66
C PHE A 113 -2.60 25.14 3.20
N VAL A 114 -2.79 25.68 1.99
CA VAL A 114 -1.97 26.78 1.44
C VAL A 114 -2.07 28.03 2.30
N GLY A 115 -3.26 28.36 2.80
CA GLY A 115 -3.43 29.50 3.72
C GLY A 115 -2.66 29.37 5.03
N ARG A 116 -2.40 28.13 5.50
CA ARG A 116 -1.64 27.88 6.74
C ARG A 116 -0.15 27.65 6.52
N ARG A 117 0.25 27.05 5.39
CA ARG A 117 1.62 26.56 5.15
C ARG A 117 2.35 27.29 4.02
N GLY A 118 1.65 28.13 3.26
CA GLY A 118 2.18 28.75 2.05
C GLY A 118 1.96 27.90 0.81
N LEU A 119 2.22 28.51 -0.35
CA LEU A 119 2.14 27.83 -1.64
C LEU A 119 3.36 26.93 -1.82
N GLN A 120 3.09 25.67 -2.16
CA GLN A 120 4.12 24.68 -2.44
C GLN A 120 4.63 24.85 -3.87
N HIS A 121 5.90 24.58 -4.13
CA HIS A 121 6.45 24.61 -5.49
C HIS A 121 6.09 23.34 -6.27
N THR A 122 6.16 22.18 -5.61
CA THR A 122 5.92 20.88 -6.23
C THR A 122 4.96 20.05 -5.38
N ILE A 123 3.96 19.47 -6.05
CA ILE A 123 2.96 18.61 -5.44
C ILE A 123 2.96 17.25 -6.15
N TYR A 124 3.24 16.20 -5.40
CA TYR A 124 3.10 14.82 -5.84
C TYR A 124 1.78 14.26 -5.33
N ALA A 125 1.04 13.55 -6.18
CA ALA A 125 -0.16 12.82 -5.78
C ALA A 125 -0.02 11.39 -6.27
N ASP A 126 -0.08 10.42 -5.37
CA ASP A 126 -0.07 9.01 -5.74
C ASP A 126 -1.48 8.59 -6.15
N ASN A 127 -1.60 8.02 -7.35
CA ASN A 127 -2.84 7.47 -7.90
C ASN A 127 -4.06 8.44 -7.92
N VAL A 128 -3.97 9.43 -8.81
CA VAL A 128 -5.04 10.38 -9.18
C VAL A 128 -6.23 9.70 -9.90
N THR A 129 -6.33 8.37 -9.95
CA THR A 129 -7.53 7.69 -10.49
C THR A 129 -8.76 7.91 -9.61
N THR A 130 -8.59 8.14 -8.30
CA THR A 130 -9.71 8.46 -7.40
C THR A 130 -10.24 9.88 -7.57
N SER A 131 -9.46 10.80 -8.16
CA SER A 131 -9.89 12.19 -8.43
C SER A 131 -10.47 12.39 -9.84
N GLN A 132 -10.35 11.42 -10.75
CA GLN A 132 -10.87 11.51 -12.12
C GLN A 132 -12.25 10.86 -12.35
N ALA A 133 -12.97 10.42 -11.32
CA ALA A 133 -14.25 9.73 -11.52
C ALA A 133 -15.33 10.16 -10.51
N THR A 134 -15.85 11.39 -10.65
CA THR A 134 -17.25 11.67 -10.29
C THR A 134 -17.83 12.73 -11.21
N GLU A 135 -17.67 12.53 -12.52
CA GLU A 135 -18.56 13.11 -13.51
C GLU A 135 -19.47 11.97 -14.00
N LYS A 136 -20.54 11.71 -13.24
CA LYS A 136 -21.74 11.02 -13.73
C LYS A 136 -22.94 11.30 -12.85
#